data_AF-A0A0P1F1N7-F1
#
_entry.id   AF-A0A0P1F1N7-F1
#
_cell.length_a   1.000
_cell.length_b   1.000
_cell.length_c   1.000
_cell.angle_alpha   90.00
_cell.angle_beta   90.00
_cell.angle_gamma   90.00
#
_symmetry.space_group_name_H-M   'P 1'
#
loop_
_entity.id
_entity.type
_entity.pdbx_description
1 polymer ?
#
loop_
_entity_poly.entity_id
_entity_poly.type
_entity_poly.pdbx_seq_one_letter_code
_entity_poly.pdbx_strand_id
1 'polypeptide(L)'
;MFSKTKTLVATIAALWTVAAPAATLPNTYSSLVILGDSLSDTGNIFAQSGGTFPPPPYFNGQFSNDAVWADQVGQDFSNAGRLSLNLAFGGQRP
;
A
#
# COMPACT_ATOMS: atom_id res chain seq x y z
N MET A 1 0.74 9.37 60.01
CA MET A 1 1.79 8.99 59.02
C MET A 1 1.12 8.13 57.96
N PHE A 2 0.74 8.75 56.84
CA PHE A 2 -0.20 8.20 55.85
C PHE A 2 0.46 7.11 54.97
N SER A 3 -0.30 6.03 54.77
CA SER A 3 -0.03 4.89 53.89
C SER A 3 0.28 5.34 52.45
N LYS A 4 1.55 5.32 52.04
CA LYS A 4 1.98 5.50 50.64
C LYS A 4 2.03 4.18 49.84
N THR A 5 1.78 3.03 50.48
CA THR A 5 2.06 1.73 49.87
C THR A 5 0.97 1.22 48.95
N LYS A 6 -0.26 1.76 49.00
CA LYS A 6 -1.36 1.33 48.12
C LYS A 6 -1.41 2.06 46.76
N THR A 7 -0.62 3.11 46.55
CA THR A 7 -0.69 3.90 45.31
C THR A 7 0.21 3.38 44.19
N LEU A 8 1.12 2.43 44.46
CA LEU A 8 2.08 1.96 43.43
C LEU A 8 1.57 0.82 42.54
N VAL A 9 0.46 0.17 42.89
CA VAL A 9 -0.06 -0.99 42.13
C VAL A 9 -1.02 -0.57 41.02
N ALA A 10 -1.63 0.62 41.10
CA ALA A 10 -2.64 1.07 40.14
C ALA A 10 -2.06 1.68 38.84
N THR A 11 -0.77 2.04 38.79
CA THR A 11 -0.16 2.67 37.62
C THR A 11 0.53 1.70 36.64
N ILE A 12 0.75 0.43 37.01
CA ILE A 12 1.39 -0.57 36.14
C ILE A 12 0.36 -1.36 35.31
N ALA A 13 -0.90 -1.46 35.77
CA ALA A 13 -1.95 -2.19 35.08
C ALA A 13 -2.61 -1.42 33.91
N ALA A 14 -2.36 -0.11 33.78
CA ALA A 14 -3.03 0.74 32.80
C ALA A 14 -2.27 0.93 31.48
N LEU A 15 -1.10 0.31 31.30
CA LEU A 15 -0.22 0.56 30.15
C LEU A 15 0.21 -0.71 29.39
N TRP A 16 -0.65 -1.73 29.33
CA TRP A 16 -0.44 -2.91 28.48
C TRP A 16 -1.65 -3.19 27.58
N THR A 17 -2.19 -2.16 26.93
CA THR A 17 -2.91 -2.40 25.67
C THR A 17 -1.84 -2.56 24.58
N VAL A 18 -1.30 -3.77 24.43
CA VAL A 18 -0.57 -4.10 23.21
C VAL A 18 -1.63 -4.13 22.11
N ALA A 19 -1.70 -3.08 21.30
CA ALA A 19 -2.52 -3.13 20.10
C ALA A 19 -2.00 -4.32 19.28
N ALA A 20 -2.87 -5.31 19.02
CA ALA A 20 -2.53 -6.36 18.09
C ALA A 20 -2.12 -5.70 16.77
N PRO A 21 -1.02 -6.11 16.12
CA PRO A 21 -0.65 -5.54 14.84
C PRO A 21 -1.84 -5.71 13.89
N ALA A 22 -2.31 -4.61 13.31
CA ALA A 22 -3.36 -4.66 12.31
C ALA A 22 -2.88 -5.58 11.17
N ALA A 23 -3.73 -6.52 10.75
CA ALA A 23 -3.41 -7.34 9.60
C ALA A 23 -3.26 -6.43 8.36
N THR A 24 -2.06 -6.40 7.79
CA THR A 24 -1.81 -5.71 6.52
C THR A 24 -2.11 -6.64 5.36
N LEU A 25 -2.38 -6.09 4.18
CA LEU A 25 -2.66 -6.89 2.99
C LEU A 25 -1.54 -7.90 2.69
N PRO A 26 -0.23 -7.54 2.73
CA PRO A 26 0.84 -8.50 2.45
C PRO A 26 1.02 -9.60 3.53
N ASN A 27 0.53 -9.36 4.75
CA ASN A 27 0.53 -10.37 5.82
C ASN A 27 -0.67 -11.32 5.71
N THR A 28 -1.71 -10.93 4.97
CA THR A 28 -2.94 -11.70 4.79
C THR A 28 -2.93 -12.49 3.49
N TYR A 29 -2.38 -11.90 2.42
CA TYR A 29 -2.37 -12.47 1.08
C TYR A 29 -0.95 -12.78 0.62
N SER A 30 -0.77 -13.88 -0.11
CA SER A 30 0.53 -14.31 -0.63
C SER A 30 0.97 -13.53 -1.86
N SER A 31 0.05 -12.85 -2.54
CA SER A 31 0.29 -12.15 -3.79
C SER A 31 -0.75 -11.08 -4.07
N LEU A 32 -0.37 -10.08 -4.85
CA LEU A 32 -1.25 -9.06 -5.42
C LEU A 32 -1.23 -9.18 -6.94
N VAL A 33 -2.40 -9.32 -7.56
CA VAL A 33 -2.57 -9.26 -9.01
C VAL A 33 -3.59 -8.18 -9.32
N ILE A 34 -3.19 -7.20 -10.13
CA ILE A 34 -4.00 -6.04 -10.46
C ILE A 34 -4.40 -6.13 -11.93
N LEU A 35 -5.70 -6.17 -12.17
CA LEU A 35 -6.32 -6.06 -13.49
C LEU A 35 -7.06 -4.73 -13.53
N GLY A 36 -7.03 -4.04 -14.66
CA GLY A 36 -7.79 -2.80 -14.77
C GLY A 36 -7.32 -1.89 -15.90
N ASP A 37 -7.63 -0.62 -15.71
CA ASP A 37 -7.40 0.46 -16.65
C ASP A 37 -6.42 1.52 -16.11
N SER A 38 -6.53 2.75 -16.60
CA SER A 38 -5.72 3.90 -16.19
C SER A 38 -5.67 4.17 -14.69
N LEU A 39 -6.71 3.83 -13.92
CA LEU A 39 -6.75 4.10 -12.47
C LEU A 39 -5.84 3.18 -11.67
N SER A 40 -5.35 2.10 -12.29
CA SER A 40 -4.49 1.11 -11.64
C SER A 40 -3.21 0.84 -12.42
N ASP A 41 -3.10 1.27 -13.68
CA ASP A 41 -1.89 1.14 -14.49
C ASP A 41 -0.72 1.94 -13.88
N THR A 42 0.36 1.25 -13.54
CA THR A 42 1.60 1.83 -12.99
C THR A 42 2.67 2.09 -14.05
N GLY A 43 2.29 2.17 -15.33
CA GLY A 43 3.18 2.52 -16.45
C GLY A 43 3.29 1.46 -17.56
N ASN A 44 2.42 0.45 -17.57
CA ASN A 44 2.36 -0.59 -18.60
C ASN A 44 2.03 0.01 -19.97
N ILE A 45 1.01 0.89 -20.08
CA ILE A 45 0.72 1.55 -21.37
C ILE A 45 1.85 2.51 -21.77
N PHE A 46 2.53 3.11 -20.79
CA PHE A 46 3.67 3.99 -21.03
C PHE A 46 4.85 3.23 -21.61
N ALA A 47 5.20 2.07 -21.05
CA ALA A 47 6.20 1.19 -21.62
C ALA A 47 5.79 0.70 -23.01
N GLN A 48 4.53 0.27 -23.19
CA GLN A 48 4.01 -0.23 -24.47
C GLN A 48 4.02 0.83 -25.58
N SER A 49 3.77 2.10 -25.24
CA SER A 49 3.79 3.22 -26.19
C SER A 49 5.21 3.73 -26.50
N GLY A 50 6.26 3.10 -25.96
CA GLY A 50 7.63 3.58 -26.10
C GLY A 50 7.90 4.89 -25.35
N GLY A 51 7.18 5.12 -24.24
CA GLY A 51 7.33 6.31 -23.40
C GLY A 51 6.63 7.57 -23.93
N THR A 52 5.62 7.41 -24.78
CA THR A 52 4.93 8.54 -25.43
C THR A 52 3.53 8.81 -24.90
N PHE A 53 2.90 7.83 -24.26
CA PHE A 53 1.55 7.93 -23.74
C PHE A 53 1.41 7.27 -22.36
N PRO A 54 0.87 7.94 -21.34
CA PRO A 54 0.29 9.27 -21.41
C PRO A 54 1.38 10.37 -21.49
N PRO A 55 1.17 11.44 -22.27
CA PRO A 55 2.17 12.50 -22.45
C PRO A 55 2.32 13.34 -21.16
N PRO A 56 3.37 14.16 -20.99
CA PRO A 56 3.46 15.09 -19.85
C PRO A 56 2.17 15.91 -19.67
N PRO A 57 1.74 16.21 -18.42
CA PRO A 57 2.54 16.24 -17.19
C PRO A 57 2.32 15.05 -16.24
N TYR A 58 1.93 13.88 -16.76
CA TYR A 58 1.66 12.69 -15.95
C TYR A 58 2.88 12.14 -15.21
N PHE A 59 2.69 11.73 -13.96
CA PHE A 59 3.77 11.22 -13.10
C PHE A 59 4.26 9.87 -13.59
N ASN A 60 5.51 9.79 -14.03
CA ASN A 60 6.20 8.56 -14.42
C ASN A 60 5.37 7.63 -15.33
N GLY A 61 4.59 8.19 -16.27
CA GLY A 61 3.75 7.41 -17.18
C GLY A 61 2.44 6.87 -16.59
N GLN A 62 2.04 7.30 -15.39
CA GLN A 62 0.77 6.93 -14.74
C GLN A 62 -0.29 8.01 -14.98
N PHE A 63 -1.58 7.66 -15.01
CA PHE A 63 -2.68 8.62 -15.25
C PHE A 63 -3.04 9.46 -14.02
N SER A 64 -2.03 9.96 -13.32
CA SER A 64 -2.14 10.77 -12.12
C SER A 64 -0.97 11.76 -12.05
N ASN A 65 -1.11 12.77 -11.19
CA ASN A 65 -0.05 13.72 -10.88
C ASN A 65 0.97 13.18 -9.85
N ASP A 66 0.71 11.97 -9.32
CA ASP A 66 1.56 11.22 -8.41
C ASP A 66 1.26 9.71 -8.56
N ALA A 67 1.94 8.85 -7.80
CA ALA A 67 1.70 7.42 -7.77
C ALA A 67 0.21 7.08 -7.57
N VAL A 68 -0.34 6.19 -8.41
CA VAL A 68 -1.68 5.64 -8.20
C VAL A 68 -1.69 4.65 -7.03
N TRP A 69 -2.87 4.33 -6.51
CA TRP A 69 -3.03 3.40 -5.37
C TRP A 69 -2.32 2.06 -5.59
N ALA A 70 -2.35 1.56 -6.84
CA ALA A 70 -1.78 0.28 -7.24
C ALA A 70 -0.25 0.25 -7.08
N ASP A 71 0.41 1.39 -7.27
CA ASP A 71 1.85 1.53 -7.06
C ASP A 71 2.20 1.32 -5.59
N GLN A 72 1.53 2.05 -4.69
CA GLN A 72 1.77 1.97 -3.25
C GLN A 72 1.49 0.56 -2.70
N VAL A 73 0.33 -0.02 -3.01
CA VAL A 73 -0.02 -1.36 -2.50
C VAL A 73 0.89 -2.42 -3.13
N GLY A 74 1.27 -2.27 -4.40
CA GLY A 74 2.22 -3.16 -5.05
C GLY A 74 3.61 -3.11 -4.42
N GLN A 75 4.06 -1.93 -4.00
CA GLN A 75 5.29 -1.75 -3.23
C GLN A 75 5.20 -2.43 -1.86
N ASP A 76 4.07 -2.34 -1.15
CA ASP A 76 3.88 -3.01 0.15
C ASP A 76 4.05 -4.54 0.02
N PHE A 77 3.50 -5.14 -1.03
CA PHE A 77 3.69 -6.57 -1.32
C PHE A 77 5.14 -6.89 -1.67
N SER A 78 5.78 -6.09 -2.53
CA SER A 78 7.17 -6.28 -2.94
C SER A 78 8.13 -6.19 -1.74
N ASN A 79 7.92 -5.21 -0.85
CA ASN A 79 8.69 -5.00 0.38
C ASN A 79 8.53 -6.16 1.37
N ALA A 80 7.37 -6.80 1.39
CA ALA A 80 7.12 -8.01 2.17
C ALA A 80 7.69 -9.29 1.50
N GLY A 81 8.36 -9.18 0.35
CA GLY A 81 8.85 -10.32 -0.43
C GLY A 81 7.71 -11.17 -1.00
N ARG A 82 6.57 -10.55 -1.31
CA ARG A 82 5.40 -11.18 -1.95
C ARG A 82 5.37 -10.84 -3.42
N LEU A 83 4.73 -11.70 -4.21
CA LEU A 83 4.48 -11.42 -5.62
C LEU A 83 3.55 -10.21 -5.74
N SER A 84 3.94 -9.24 -6.55
CA SER A 84 3.09 -8.14 -7.00
C SER A 84 3.15 -8.07 -8.51
N LEU A 85 2.00 -8.19 -9.17
CA LEU A 85 1.88 -8.18 -10.62
C LEU A 85 0.79 -7.21 -11.05
N ASN A 86 1.18 -6.18 -11.80
CA ASN A 86 0.25 -5.23 -12.40
C ASN A 86 0.06 -5.53 -13.89
N LEU A 87 -1.16 -5.92 -14.26
CA LEU A 87 -1.58 -6.21 -15.63
C LEU A 87 -2.60 -5.19 -16.15
N ALA A 88 -2.78 -4.07 -15.44
CA ALA A 88 -3.65 -2.99 -15.90
C ALA A 88 -3.00 -2.20 -17.04
N PHE A 89 -3.78 -1.83 -18.05
CA PHE A 89 -3.33 -0.96 -19.15
C PHE A 89 -4.27 0.23 -19.30
N GLY A 90 -3.73 1.43 -19.39
CA GLY A 90 -4.49 2.65 -19.65
C GLY A 90 -5.43 2.51 -20.85
N GLY A 91 -6.73 2.79 -20.64
CA GLY A 91 -7.76 2.73 -21.69
C GLY A 91 -8.34 1.33 -21.95
N GLN A 92 -7.96 0.32 -21.18
CA GLN A 92 -8.57 -1.00 -21.25
C GLN A 92 -10.06 -0.95 -20.92
N ARG A 93 -10.88 -1.68 -21.69
CA ARG A 93 -12.33 -1.77 -21.47
C ARG A 93 -12.64 -2.90 -20.48
N PRO A 94 -13.74 -2.80 -19.70
CA PRO A 94 -14.20 -3.87 -18.80
C PRO A 94 -14.51 -5.17 -19.54
#